data_AF-A0A351MJA2-F1
#
_entry.id   AF-A0A351MJA2-F1
#
_cell.length_a   1.000
_cell.length_b   1.000
_cell.length_c   1.000
_cell.angle_alpha   90.00
_cell.angle_beta   90.00
_cell.angle_gamma   90.00
#
_symmetry.space_group_name_H-M   'P 1'
#
loop_
_entity.id
_entity.type
_entity.pdbx_description
1 polymer ?
#
loop_
_entity_poly.entity_id
_entity_poly.type
_entity_poly.pdbx_seq_one_letter_code
_entity_poly.pdbx_strand_id
1 'polypeptide(L)'
;MAQPAAAVRRGGGRQCRAGGDGLRRPPGLRPARLGPRRARAGGDLRRRGRRPGLRRVHRHRRAAPGAGGGPGASEGAQQTAPRPQVIRVLQVLEATEGGTLEHLRQLVPGLDPRRFTSAVAVGLSRGPGAAPVLDGFRAAGVRVEVGPLQRAPHLTRDAAALAWLRGLLRSGDFDLVHTHAAKAGFLARLAAHIEGVPAVYAPHGWPFLNPEFPPALRRAYASLERLAAGWCQRIIAVSPGEAQDALDWRIARPDQLAVAPNGVDVAALRALPAATRA
;
A
#
# COMPACT_ATOMS: atom_id res chain seq x y z
N MET A 1 -25.51 -49.34 -37.48
CA MET A 1 -24.91 -49.91 -36.25
C MET A 1 -24.99 -48.85 -35.16
N ALA A 2 -25.67 -49.17 -34.07
CA ALA A 2 -26.15 -48.24 -33.06
C ALA A 2 -25.47 -48.49 -31.70
N GLN A 3 -25.24 -47.39 -30.98
CA GLN A 3 -25.13 -47.24 -29.51
C GLN A 3 -23.90 -47.82 -28.77
N PRO A 4 -23.59 -47.38 -27.51
CA PRO A 4 -24.46 -46.65 -26.57
C PRO A 4 -23.90 -45.43 -25.81
N ALA A 5 -24.88 -44.68 -25.28
CA ALA A 5 -24.78 -43.65 -24.26
C ALA A 5 -24.59 -44.26 -22.86
N ALA A 6 -23.81 -43.59 -22.00
CA ALA A 6 -23.56 -43.98 -20.63
C ALA A 6 -24.59 -43.39 -19.65
N ALA A 7 -25.07 -44.25 -18.75
CA ALA A 7 -26.18 -44.03 -17.83
C ALA A 7 -25.82 -43.15 -16.62
N VAL A 8 -26.77 -42.29 -16.25
CA VAL A 8 -26.84 -41.51 -15.01
C VAL A 8 -27.19 -42.44 -13.85
N ARG A 9 -26.31 -42.57 -12.85
CA ARG A 9 -26.63 -43.21 -11.56
C ARG A 9 -27.14 -42.17 -10.56
N ARG A 10 -28.39 -42.37 -10.11
CA ARG A 10 -29.01 -41.71 -8.95
C ARG A 10 -28.39 -42.24 -7.66
N GLY A 11 -28.00 -41.34 -6.75
CA GLY A 11 -27.50 -41.67 -5.43
C GLY A 11 -28.14 -40.82 -4.34
N GLY A 12 -29.10 -41.42 -3.62
CA GLY A 12 -29.32 -41.29 -2.17
C GLY A 12 -29.49 -39.90 -1.56
N GLY A 13 -30.74 -39.49 -1.39
CA GLY A 13 -31.12 -38.42 -0.45
C GLY A 13 -30.87 -38.84 1.00
N ARG A 14 -30.30 -37.92 1.78
CA ARG A 14 -30.42 -37.89 3.24
C ARG A 14 -30.97 -36.54 3.66
N GLN A 15 -32.21 -36.57 4.11
CA GLN A 15 -32.88 -35.48 4.82
C GLN A 15 -32.23 -35.34 6.20
N CYS A 16 -31.67 -34.18 6.51
CA CYS A 16 -31.33 -33.80 7.88
C CYS A 16 -32.49 -32.98 8.44
N ARG A 17 -33.13 -33.55 9.47
CA ARG A 17 -34.25 -32.97 10.22
C ARG A 17 -33.79 -31.71 10.96
N ALA A 18 -34.64 -30.69 10.93
CA ALA A 18 -34.59 -29.55 11.83
C ALA A 18 -34.97 -30.00 13.25
N GLY A 19 -34.08 -29.75 14.21
CA GLY A 19 -34.36 -29.82 15.64
C GLY A 19 -33.95 -28.48 16.24
N GLY A 20 -34.94 -27.70 16.68
CA GLY A 20 -34.71 -26.54 17.51
C GLY A 20 -34.47 -26.98 18.95
N ASP A 21 -33.53 -26.32 19.63
CA ASP A 21 -33.56 -26.17 21.08
C ASP A 21 -32.56 -25.10 21.56
N GLY A 22 -33.11 -24.11 22.27
CA GLY A 22 -32.49 -23.54 23.48
C GLY A 22 -31.16 -22.80 23.39
N LEU A 23 -31.20 -21.52 23.00
CA LEU A 23 -30.18 -20.55 23.37
C LEU A 23 -30.18 -20.32 24.90
N ARG A 24 -29.28 -20.99 25.62
CA ARG A 24 -28.95 -20.66 27.03
C ARG A 24 -27.72 -19.75 27.06
N ARG A 25 -27.91 -18.51 27.55
CA ARG A 25 -26.85 -17.55 27.89
C ARG A 25 -26.04 -18.04 29.10
N PRO A 26 -24.71 -17.98 29.11
CA PRO A 26 -23.93 -18.12 30.34
C PRO A 26 -23.89 -16.79 31.14
N PRO A 27 -23.84 -16.83 32.48
CA PRO A 27 -23.94 -15.64 33.32
C PRO A 27 -22.59 -14.99 33.64
N GLY A 28 -22.60 -13.65 33.65
CA GLY A 28 -21.95 -12.79 34.67
C GLY A 28 -20.43 -12.85 34.86
N LEU A 29 -19.68 -12.01 34.14
CA LEU A 29 -18.36 -11.53 34.59
C LEU A 29 -18.50 -10.08 35.08
N ARG A 30 -18.18 -9.87 36.36
CA ARG A 30 -18.23 -8.57 37.05
C ARG A 30 -17.15 -7.62 36.49
N PRO A 31 -17.42 -6.31 36.40
CA PRO A 31 -16.39 -5.34 36.01
C PRO A 31 -15.33 -5.19 37.12
N ALA A 32 -14.06 -5.31 36.73
CA ALA A 32 -12.93 -5.00 37.60
C ALA A 32 -12.89 -3.50 37.89
N ARG A 33 -12.90 -3.15 39.19
CA ARG A 33 -12.77 -1.77 39.68
C ARG A 33 -11.36 -1.24 39.38
N LEU A 34 -11.28 -0.17 38.58
CA LEU A 34 -10.08 0.64 38.43
C LEU A 34 -9.93 1.56 39.65
N GLY A 35 -8.95 1.29 40.49
CA GLY A 35 -8.50 2.21 41.55
C GLY A 35 -7.50 3.24 41.00
N PRO A 36 -7.41 4.45 41.59
CA PRO A 36 -6.54 5.50 41.09
C PRO A 36 -5.09 5.24 41.54
N ARG A 37 -4.15 5.19 40.60
CA ARG A 37 -2.71 5.19 40.91
C ARG A 37 -2.02 6.44 40.36
N ARG A 38 -1.91 7.40 41.29
CA ARG A 38 -0.87 8.41 41.52
C ARG A 38 0.11 8.71 40.37
N ALA A 39 0.10 9.97 39.95
CA ALA A 39 1.19 10.66 39.29
C ALA A 39 2.48 10.61 40.13
N ARG A 40 3.61 10.37 39.47
CA ARG A 40 4.93 10.78 39.95
C ARG A 40 5.66 11.50 38.82
N ALA A 41 6.10 12.71 39.17
CA ALA A 41 6.91 13.61 38.38
C ALA A 41 8.39 13.19 38.37
N GLY A 42 9.12 13.71 37.38
CA GLY A 42 10.54 14.06 37.51
C GLY A 42 11.53 13.02 36.98
N GLY A 43 12.24 13.37 35.91
CA GLY A 43 13.36 12.58 35.38
C GLY A 43 13.90 13.16 34.09
N ASP A 44 14.53 14.32 34.18
CA ASP A 44 15.27 15.00 33.11
C ASP A 44 16.43 14.12 32.61
N LEU A 45 16.43 13.76 31.32
CA LEU A 45 17.58 13.19 30.63
C LEU A 45 17.77 13.90 29.28
N ARG A 46 18.31 15.12 29.39
CA ARG A 46 19.16 15.70 28.34
C ARG A 46 20.30 14.74 28.04
N ARG A 47 20.38 14.21 26.80
CA ARG A 47 21.61 14.20 25.98
C ARG A 47 21.39 13.61 24.57
N ARG A 48 21.58 14.51 23.60
CA ARG A 48 22.40 14.35 22.38
C ARG A 48 22.14 13.12 21.49
N GLY A 49 21.32 13.34 20.47
CA GLY A 49 21.41 12.68 19.17
C GLY A 49 21.24 13.72 18.07
N ARG A 50 22.34 14.14 17.44
CA ARG A 50 22.35 15.07 16.30
C ARG A 50 21.48 14.49 15.19
N ARG A 51 20.44 15.22 14.80
CA ARG A 51 19.66 14.97 13.59
C ARG A 51 20.59 15.10 12.37
N PRO A 52 20.64 14.14 11.44
CA PRO A 52 21.14 14.43 10.10
C PRO A 52 20.15 15.44 9.49
N GLY A 53 20.66 16.62 9.14
CA GLY A 53 19.86 17.69 8.57
C GLY A 53 19.12 17.21 7.31
N LEU A 54 17.89 17.67 7.19
CA LEU A 54 17.10 17.65 5.96
C LEU A 54 17.97 18.23 4.82
N ARG A 55 18.62 17.36 4.06
CA ARG A 55 19.09 17.74 2.73
C ARG A 55 17.83 17.83 1.87
N ARG A 56 17.32 19.05 1.70
CA ARG A 56 16.46 19.40 0.56
C ARG A 56 17.27 19.06 -0.70
N VAL A 57 17.05 17.88 -1.25
CA VAL A 57 17.58 17.54 -2.57
C VAL A 57 16.54 18.00 -3.59
N HIS A 58 16.50 19.31 -3.84
CA HIS A 58 15.98 19.82 -5.10
C HIS A 58 17.15 19.88 -6.09
N ARG A 59 17.50 18.75 -6.69
CA ARG A 59 18.34 18.77 -7.89
C ARG A 59 17.44 18.94 -9.10
N HIS A 60 17.05 20.18 -9.36
CA HIS A 60 16.57 20.56 -10.69
C HIS A 60 17.77 20.56 -11.65
N ARG A 61 17.70 19.73 -12.70
CA ARG A 61 18.54 19.87 -13.89
C ARG A 61 18.32 21.28 -14.46
N ARG A 62 19.31 22.18 -14.32
CA ARG A 62 19.41 23.34 -15.21
C ARG A 62 20.00 22.85 -16.54
N ALA A 63 19.24 23.02 -17.62
CA ALA A 63 19.81 23.01 -18.96
C ALA A 63 20.82 24.16 -19.06
N ALA A 64 21.98 23.89 -19.65
CA ALA A 64 23.00 24.91 -19.91
C ALA A 64 22.51 25.84 -21.03
N PRO A 65 22.54 27.18 -20.87
CA PRO A 65 22.43 28.08 -22.00
C PRO A 65 23.80 28.23 -22.67
N GLY A 66 23.80 28.15 -24.00
CA GLY A 66 24.95 28.47 -24.84
C GLY A 66 25.34 29.95 -24.72
N ALA A 67 26.59 30.21 -25.09
CA ALA A 67 27.24 31.50 -25.06
C ALA A 67 26.56 32.54 -25.97
N GLY A 68 26.49 33.79 -25.51
CA GLY A 68 26.12 34.96 -26.30
C GLY A 68 25.99 36.20 -25.40
N GLY A 69 26.88 37.17 -25.57
CA GLY A 69 26.96 38.38 -24.74
C GLY A 69 26.12 39.56 -25.25
N GLY A 70 25.92 40.55 -24.37
CA GLY A 70 25.38 41.89 -24.68
C GLY A 70 24.67 42.52 -23.47
N PRO A 71 24.99 43.77 -23.05
CA PRO A 71 24.43 44.37 -21.84
C PRO A 71 23.22 45.28 -22.11
N GLY A 72 22.26 45.25 -21.18
CA GLY A 72 21.44 46.42 -20.82
C GLY A 72 20.01 46.47 -21.37
N ALA A 73 19.04 46.00 -20.57
CA ALA A 73 17.73 46.65 -20.41
C ALA A 73 17.05 46.09 -19.15
N SER A 74 16.70 46.98 -18.23
CA SER A 74 15.87 46.69 -17.06
C SER A 74 14.42 46.50 -17.50
N GLU A 75 13.98 45.25 -17.59
CA GLU A 75 12.56 44.91 -17.73
C GLU A 75 12.09 44.18 -16.48
N GLY A 76 10.97 44.67 -15.94
CA GLY A 76 10.38 44.22 -14.69
C GLY A 76 10.21 42.70 -14.68
N ALA A 77 10.83 42.07 -13.69
CA ALA A 77 10.65 40.66 -13.41
C ALA A 77 9.19 40.40 -13.04
N GLN A 78 8.36 40.13 -14.04
CA GLN A 78 7.09 39.45 -13.86
C GLN A 78 7.43 38.10 -13.26
N GLN A 79 7.27 38.03 -11.94
CA GLN A 79 7.46 36.83 -11.16
C GLN A 79 6.39 35.84 -11.62
N THR A 80 6.77 35.01 -12.59
CA THR A 80 5.92 33.97 -13.14
C THR A 80 5.62 33.04 -11.96
N ALA A 81 4.36 33.05 -11.52
CA ALA A 81 3.91 32.16 -10.46
C ALA A 81 4.37 30.73 -10.80
N PRO A 82 5.03 30.01 -9.87
CA PRO A 82 5.50 28.67 -10.16
C PRO A 82 4.29 27.84 -10.59
N ARG A 83 4.37 27.26 -11.80
CA ARG A 83 3.35 26.31 -12.26
C ARG A 83 3.19 25.24 -11.18
N PRO A 84 1.97 24.84 -10.81
CA PRO A 84 1.79 23.78 -9.83
C PRO A 84 2.57 22.55 -10.30
N GLN A 85 3.57 22.16 -9.51
CA GLN A 85 4.40 20.99 -9.81
C GLN A 85 3.53 19.76 -9.60
N VAL A 86 3.26 19.03 -10.68
CA VAL A 86 2.56 17.75 -10.63
C VAL A 86 3.51 16.72 -9.99
N ILE A 87 3.06 16.05 -8.93
CA ILE A 87 3.83 15.06 -8.19
C ILE A 87 3.76 13.72 -8.94
N ARG A 88 4.91 13.19 -9.34
CA ARG A 88 5.01 11.91 -10.05
C ARG A 88 5.11 10.77 -9.04
N VAL A 89 4.09 9.92 -8.99
CA VAL A 89 3.96 8.84 -8.01
C VAL A 89 4.16 7.48 -8.68
N LEU A 90 5.07 6.67 -8.16
CA LEU A 90 5.15 5.25 -8.50
C LEU A 90 4.29 4.43 -7.54
N GLN A 91 3.21 3.84 -8.02
CA GLN A 91 2.38 2.89 -7.28
C GLN A 91 3.00 1.49 -7.40
N VAL A 92 3.32 0.82 -6.30
CA VAL A 92 3.98 -0.51 -6.32
C VAL A 92 3.12 -1.58 -5.65
N LEU A 93 2.87 -2.69 -6.35
CA LEU A 93 2.02 -3.78 -5.87
C LEU A 93 2.43 -5.17 -6.42
N GLU A 94 2.63 -6.16 -5.56
CA GLU A 94 2.88 -7.56 -5.98
C GLU A 94 1.61 -8.38 -6.20
N ALA A 95 0.49 -7.99 -5.60
CA ALA A 95 -0.76 -8.74 -5.63
C ALA A 95 -1.68 -8.22 -6.72
N THR A 96 -1.77 -8.98 -7.80
CA THR A 96 -2.55 -8.66 -9.00
C THR A 96 -3.92 -9.35 -9.04
N GLU A 97 -4.48 -9.64 -7.87
CA GLU A 97 -5.84 -10.16 -7.69
C GLU A 97 -6.43 -9.63 -6.38
N GLY A 98 -7.76 -9.62 -6.29
CA GLY A 98 -8.49 -9.27 -5.06
C GLY A 98 -8.51 -7.77 -4.74
N GLY A 99 -8.79 -7.45 -3.47
CA GLY A 99 -9.10 -6.08 -3.02
C GLY A 99 -7.98 -5.07 -3.24
N THR A 100 -6.71 -5.48 -3.22
CA THR A 100 -5.59 -4.53 -3.44
C THR A 100 -5.45 -4.14 -4.91
N LEU A 101 -5.74 -5.04 -5.85
CA LEU A 101 -5.79 -4.69 -7.28
C LEU A 101 -6.98 -3.76 -7.55
N GLU A 102 -8.14 -4.05 -6.96
CA GLU A 102 -9.32 -3.20 -7.09
C GLU A 102 -9.07 -1.80 -6.50
N HIS A 103 -8.42 -1.72 -5.35
CA HIS A 103 -7.99 -0.44 -4.77
C HIS A 103 -7.11 0.34 -5.75
N LEU A 104 -6.11 -0.32 -6.36
CA LEU A 104 -5.23 0.34 -7.34
C LEU A 104 -6.02 0.80 -8.59
N ARG A 105 -6.96 -0.02 -9.07
CA ARG A 105 -7.86 0.30 -10.20
C ARG A 105 -8.67 1.56 -9.96
N GLN A 106 -9.09 1.81 -8.72
CA GLN A 106 -9.84 3.01 -8.35
C GLN A 106 -8.91 4.20 -8.05
N LEU A 107 -7.80 3.96 -7.35
CA LEU A 107 -6.88 4.99 -6.90
C LEU A 107 -6.24 5.73 -8.08
N VAL A 108 -5.65 5.00 -9.02
CA VAL A 108 -4.87 5.59 -10.13
C VAL A 108 -5.69 6.61 -10.95
N PRO A 109 -6.89 6.30 -11.46
CA PRO A 109 -7.73 7.26 -12.17
C PRO A 109 -8.44 8.26 -11.24
N GLY A 110 -8.58 7.95 -9.94
CA GLY A 110 -9.23 8.81 -8.96
C GLY A 110 -8.34 9.94 -8.42
N LEU A 111 -7.03 9.90 -8.66
CA LEU A 111 -6.12 10.97 -8.28
C LEU A 111 -6.30 12.20 -9.17
N ASP A 112 -6.31 13.39 -8.57
CA ASP A 112 -6.41 14.66 -9.30
C ASP A 112 -5.21 14.83 -10.25
N PRO A 113 -5.41 14.80 -11.59
CA PRO A 113 -4.34 14.87 -12.57
C PRO A 113 -3.61 16.22 -12.57
N ARG A 114 -4.20 17.26 -11.97
CA ARG A 114 -3.54 18.58 -11.80
C ARG A 114 -2.50 18.55 -10.69
N ARG A 115 -2.53 17.53 -9.83
CA ARG A 115 -1.67 17.38 -8.64
C ARG A 115 -0.78 16.16 -8.71
N PHE A 116 -1.25 15.08 -9.32
CA PHE A 116 -0.54 13.80 -9.35
C PHE A 116 -0.55 13.17 -10.73
N THR A 117 0.57 12.56 -11.11
CA THR A 117 0.65 11.61 -12.22
C THR A 117 1.13 10.28 -11.67
N SER A 118 0.53 9.18 -12.13
CA SER A 118 0.88 7.85 -11.63
C SER A 118 1.60 7.03 -12.70
N ALA A 119 2.59 6.27 -12.25
CA ALA A 119 3.05 5.06 -12.91
C ALA A 119 2.78 3.87 -11.98
N VAL A 120 2.71 2.67 -12.56
CA VAL A 120 2.39 1.43 -11.83
C VAL A 120 3.51 0.44 -12.03
N ALA A 121 4.06 -0.10 -10.93
CA ALA A 121 5.02 -1.20 -10.92
C ALA A 121 4.40 -2.44 -10.26
N VAL A 122 4.24 -3.52 -11.03
CA VAL A 122 3.48 -4.69 -10.59
C VAL A 122 4.19 -6.02 -10.85
N GLY A 123 3.76 -7.04 -10.11
CA GLY A 123 4.11 -8.45 -10.38
C GLY A 123 2.93 -9.23 -10.96
N LEU A 124 3.18 -10.05 -11.98
CA LEU A 124 2.16 -10.92 -12.61
C LEU A 124 2.10 -12.33 -12.00
N SER A 125 2.47 -12.47 -10.73
CA SER A 125 2.62 -13.80 -10.10
C SER A 125 1.30 -14.51 -9.82
N ARG A 126 0.14 -13.87 -10.00
CA ARG A 126 -1.20 -14.41 -9.72
C ARG A 126 -2.14 -14.21 -10.91
N GLY A 127 -2.10 -15.17 -11.83
CA GLY A 127 -3.13 -15.34 -12.85
C GLY A 127 -3.31 -14.21 -13.86
N PRO A 128 -4.23 -14.38 -14.83
CA PRO A 128 -4.53 -13.37 -15.85
C PRO A 128 -5.38 -12.21 -15.34
N GLY A 129 -5.87 -12.24 -14.08
CA GLY A 129 -6.81 -11.26 -13.53
C GLY A 129 -6.28 -9.81 -13.51
N ALA A 130 -4.97 -9.63 -13.49
CA ALA A 130 -4.33 -8.33 -13.62
C ALA A 130 -4.46 -7.72 -15.02
N ALA A 131 -4.40 -8.55 -16.06
CA ALA A 131 -4.14 -8.09 -17.42
C ALA A 131 -5.16 -7.03 -17.89
N PRO A 132 -6.49 -7.23 -17.69
CA PRO A 132 -7.47 -6.22 -18.08
C PRO A 132 -7.29 -4.87 -17.36
N VAL A 133 -6.91 -4.89 -16.08
CA VAL A 133 -6.67 -3.67 -15.30
C VAL A 133 -5.42 -2.94 -15.81
N LEU A 134 -4.34 -3.68 -16.07
CA LEU A 134 -3.09 -3.11 -16.58
C LEU A 134 -3.25 -2.59 -18.01
N ASP A 135 -4.04 -3.27 -18.85
CA ASP A 135 -4.34 -2.80 -20.20
C ASP A 135 -5.21 -1.55 -20.17
N GLY A 136 -6.16 -1.46 -19.24
CA GLY A 136 -6.92 -0.24 -18.97
C GLY A 136 -6.01 0.94 -18.57
N PHE A 137 -5.01 0.70 -17.71
CA PHE A 137 -4.00 1.71 -17.38
C PHE A 137 -3.18 2.15 -18.59
N ARG A 138 -2.69 1.21 -19.40
CA ARG A 138 -1.95 1.54 -20.63
C ARG A 138 -2.79 2.35 -21.61
N ALA A 139 -4.05 1.97 -21.81
CA ALA A 139 -4.98 2.69 -22.66
C ALA A 139 -5.26 4.12 -22.16
N ALA A 140 -5.21 4.34 -20.84
CA ALA A 140 -5.31 5.65 -20.22
C ALA A 140 -3.98 6.44 -20.19
N GLY A 141 -2.92 5.94 -20.82
CA GLY A 141 -1.61 6.60 -20.86
C GLY A 141 -0.77 6.46 -19.58
N VAL A 142 -1.17 5.58 -18.65
CA VAL A 142 -0.41 5.29 -17.44
C VAL A 142 0.75 4.36 -17.77
N ARG A 143 1.97 4.73 -17.34
CA ARG A 143 3.15 3.87 -17.47
C ARG A 143 2.98 2.64 -16.58
N VAL A 144 3.06 1.45 -17.17
CA VAL A 144 2.95 0.16 -16.46
C VAL A 144 4.25 -0.63 -16.62
N GLU A 145 4.92 -0.88 -15.51
CA GLU A 145 6.16 -1.63 -15.37
C GLU A 145 5.87 -3.00 -14.74
N VAL A 146 6.22 -4.07 -15.44
CA VAL A 146 6.03 -5.43 -14.95
C VAL A 146 7.39 -6.01 -14.56
N GLY A 147 7.54 -6.36 -13.29
CA GLY A 147 8.79 -6.86 -12.72
C GLY A 147 8.63 -8.18 -11.99
N PRO A 148 9.74 -8.74 -11.45
CA PRO A 148 9.74 -10.01 -10.74
C PRO A 148 9.19 -9.89 -9.29
N LEU A 149 8.13 -9.11 -9.10
CA LEU A 149 7.41 -9.00 -7.83
C LEU A 149 6.51 -10.21 -7.64
N GLN A 150 6.59 -10.81 -6.45
CA GLN A 150 5.80 -11.98 -6.07
C GLN A 150 5.48 -11.92 -4.59
N ARG A 151 4.38 -12.55 -4.17
CA ARG A 151 3.95 -12.57 -2.77
C ARG A 151 4.76 -13.52 -1.88
N ALA A 152 5.14 -14.69 -2.39
CA ALA A 152 5.87 -15.69 -1.61
C ALA A 152 7.33 -15.26 -1.39
N PRO A 153 7.85 -15.22 -0.15
CA PRO A 153 9.26 -14.88 0.12
C PRO A 153 10.23 -15.81 -0.62
N HIS A 154 11.25 -15.25 -1.26
CA HIS A 154 12.26 -16.02 -1.97
C HIS A 154 13.53 -15.20 -2.17
N LEU A 155 14.65 -15.60 -1.57
CA LEU A 155 15.87 -14.78 -1.49
C LEU A 155 16.35 -14.23 -2.84
N THR A 156 16.57 -15.08 -3.85
CA THR A 156 17.12 -14.63 -5.15
C THR A 156 16.15 -13.76 -5.95
N ARG A 157 14.87 -14.15 -6.01
CA ARG A 157 13.82 -13.39 -6.68
C ARG A 157 13.55 -12.05 -5.99
N ASP A 158 13.65 -12.00 -4.67
CA ASP A 158 13.46 -10.77 -3.89
C ASP A 158 14.64 -9.82 -4.07
N ALA A 159 15.87 -10.35 -4.17
CA ALA A 159 17.04 -9.56 -4.55
C ALA A 159 16.91 -9.01 -5.98
N ALA A 160 16.43 -9.82 -6.92
CA ALA A 160 16.16 -9.37 -8.30
C ALA A 160 15.07 -8.29 -8.36
N ALA A 161 13.98 -8.47 -7.59
CA ALA A 161 12.91 -7.47 -7.48
C ALA A 161 13.41 -6.16 -6.86
N LEU A 162 14.26 -6.22 -5.83
CA LEU A 162 14.88 -5.04 -5.25
C LEU A 162 15.79 -4.33 -6.26
N ALA A 163 16.64 -5.06 -6.98
CA ALA A 163 17.52 -4.49 -8.00
C ALA A 163 16.72 -3.81 -9.13
N TRP A 164 15.63 -4.44 -9.56
CA TRP A 164 14.72 -3.88 -10.56
C TRP A 164 14.02 -2.61 -10.07
N LEU A 165 13.44 -2.62 -8.85
CA LEU A 165 12.82 -1.43 -8.25
C LEU A 165 13.82 -0.27 -8.11
N ARG A 166 15.05 -0.56 -7.68
CA ARG A 166 16.11 0.45 -7.61
C ARG A 166 16.44 1.02 -8.99
N GLY A 167 16.48 0.18 -10.03
CA GLY A 167 16.66 0.62 -11.41
C GLY A 167 15.58 1.60 -11.86
N LEU A 168 14.31 1.30 -11.55
CA LEU A 168 13.18 2.20 -11.86
C LEU A 168 13.28 3.55 -11.14
N LEU A 169 13.70 3.54 -9.87
CA LEU A 169 13.78 4.77 -9.07
C LEU A 169 15.00 5.64 -9.42
N ARG A 170 16.10 5.02 -9.86
CA ARG A 170 17.36 5.71 -10.16
C ARG A 170 17.26 6.70 -11.32
N SER A 171 16.30 6.55 -12.22
CA SER A 171 16.11 7.50 -13.33
C SER A 171 15.74 8.91 -12.83
N GLY A 172 15.22 9.04 -11.60
CA GLY A 172 14.76 10.31 -11.05
C GLY A 172 13.38 10.75 -11.58
N ASP A 173 12.64 9.80 -12.17
CA ASP A 173 11.32 10.06 -12.76
C ASP A 173 10.18 10.18 -11.75
N PHE A 174 10.44 9.84 -10.48
CA PHE A 174 9.44 9.77 -9.44
C PHE A 174 9.80 10.68 -8.27
N ASP A 175 8.79 11.43 -7.81
CA ASP A 175 8.90 12.31 -6.65
C ASP A 175 8.45 11.59 -5.37
N LEU A 176 7.67 10.52 -5.52
CA LEU A 176 7.10 9.72 -4.44
C LEU A 176 6.90 8.27 -4.86
N VAL A 177 7.16 7.33 -3.95
CA VAL A 177 6.74 5.93 -4.09
C VAL A 177 5.57 5.67 -3.15
N HIS A 178 4.44 5.22 -3.68
CA HIS A 178 3.32 4.74 -2.88
C HIS A 178 3.27 3.22 -2.98
N THR A 179 3.53 2.55 -1.86
CA THR A 179 3.69 1.11 -1.82
C THR A 179 2.48 0.45 -1.19
N HIS A 180 2.09 -0.69 -1.75
CA HIS A 180 0.92 -1.44 -1.33
C HIS A 180 1.30 -2.87 -0.98
N ALA A 181 0.57 -3.45 -0.02
CA ALA A 181 0.76 -4.81 0.47
C ALA A 181 2.13 -5.07 1.14
N ALA A 182 2.20 -6.11 1.96
CA ALA A 182 3.35 -6.33 2.85
C ALA A 182 4.68 -6.48 2.08
N LYS A 183 4.75 -7.35 1.07
CA LYS A 183 6.04 -7.75 0.51
C LYS A 183 6.56 -6.76 -0.54
N ALA A 184 5.73 -6.32 -1.49
CA ALA A 184 6.15 -5.21 -2.36
C ALA A 184 6.37 -3.95 -1.53
N GLY A 185 5.52 -3.72 -0.52
CA GLY A 185 5.68 -2.66 0.47
C GLY A 185 7.06 -2.62 1.10
N PHE A 186 7.56 -3.76 1.57
CA PHE A 186 8.90 -3.86 2.14
C PHE A 186 10.01 -3.56 1.11
N LEU A 187 9.99 -4.25 -0.03
CA LEU A 187 11.05 -4.12 -1.05
C LEU A 187 11.09 -2.72 -1.66
N ALA A 188 9.94 -2.12 -1.95
CA ALA A 188 9.85 -0.79 -2.53
C ALA A 188 10.21 0.32 -1.55
N ARG A 189 9.86 0.19 -0.26
CA ARG A 189 10.34 1.11 0.78
C ARG A 189 11.86 1.03 0.93
N LEU A 190 12.43 -0.17 0.91
CA LEU A 190 13.88 -0.35 0.94
C LEU A 190 14.54 0.27 -0.30
N ALA A 191 14.01 0.02 -1.50
CA ALA A 191 14.50 0.62 -2.74
C ALA A 191 14.46 2.15 -2.70
N ALA A 192 13.32 2.72 -2.26
CA ALA A 192 13.13 4.15 -2.13
C ALA A 192 14.08 4.77 -1.11
N HIS A 193 14.30 4.11 0.02
CA HIS A 193 15.27 4.55 1.02
C HIS A 193 16.70 4.58 0.47
N ILE A 194 17.10 3.55 -0.28
CA ILE A 194 18.45 3.48 -0.88
C ILE A 194 18.65 4.55 -1.95
N GLU A 195 17.64 4.78 -2.80
CA GLU A 195 17.74 5.75 -3.91
C GLU A 195 17.33 7.18 -3.49
N GLY A 196 16.97 7.40 -2.22
CA GLY A 196 16.63 8.72 -1.67
C GLY A 196 15.29 9.28 -2.11
N VAL A 197 14.35 8.43 -2.53
CA VAL A 197 12.99 8.82 -2.93
C VAL A 197 12.05 8.72 -1.73
N PRO A 198 11.20 9.73 -1.45
CA PRO A 198 10.16 9.63 -0.44
C PRO A 198 9.22 8.43 -0.69
N ALA A 199 8.74 7.80 0.37
CA ALA A 199 7.81 6.68 0.32
C ALA A 199 6.62 6.85 1.28
N VAL A 200 5.45 6.40 0.83
CA VAL A 200 4.23 6.24 1.61
C VAL A 200 3.77 4.79 1.47
N TYR A 201 3.22 4.21 2.54
CA TYR A 201 2.86 2.80 2.58
C TYR A 201 1.39 2.59 2.96
N ALA A 202 0.66 1.79 2.19
CA ALA A 202 -0.67 1.30 2.51
C ALA A 202 -0.63 -0.23 2.73
N PRO A 203 -0.82 -0.71 3.98
CA PRO A 203 -0.64 -2.14 4.28
C PRO A 203 -1.67 -3.04 3.62
N HIS A 204 -2.94 -2.63 3.61
CA HIS A 204 -4.07 -3.45 3.14
C HIS A 204 -4.18 -4.79 3.90
N GLY A 205 -3.89 -4.74 5.20
CA GLY A 205 -3.82 -5.86 6.10
C GLY A 205 -2.38 -6.16 6.56
N TRP A 206 -2.25 -6.46 7.85
CA TRP A 206 -0.96 -6.77 8.46
C TRP A 206 -0.69 -8.28 8.46
N PRO A 207 0.45 -8.75 7.91
CA PRO A 207 0.75 -10.19 7.88
C PRO A 207 0.93 -10.80 9.27
N PHE A 208 1.34 -10.01 10.27
CA PHE A 208 1.51 -10.46 11.65
C PHE A 208 0.18 -10.68 12.40
N LEU A 209 -0.95 -10.26 11.83
CA LEU A 209 -2.28 -10.53 12.38
C LEU A 209 -2.86 -11.86 11.87
N ASN A 210 -2.23 -12.52 10.89
CA ASN A 210 -2.72 -13.81 10.41
C ASN A 210 -2.63 -14.86 11.54
N PRO A 211 -3.77 -15.41 12.02
CA PRO A 211 -3.79 -16.39 13.10
C PRO A 211 -3.21 -17.75 12.70
N GLU A 212 -3.14 -18.05 11.40
CA GLU A 212 -2.56 -19.29 10.87
C GLU A 212 -1.04 -19.34 11.02
N PHE A 213 -0.39 -18.18 11.22
CA PHE A 213 1.06 -18.12 11.36
C PHE A 213 1.51 -18.40 12.80
N PRO A 214 2.58 -19.20 12.98
CA PRO A 214 3.18 -19.42 14.29
C PRO A 214 3.58 -18.09 14.96
N PRO A 215 3.51 -17.97 16.30
CA PRO A 215 3.84 -16.72 17.01
C PRO A 215 5.23 -16.16 16.68
N ALA A 216 6.22 -17.03 16.42
CA ALA A 216 7.55 -16.62 16.02
C ALA A 216 7.56 -15.93 14.64
N LEU A 217 6.84 -16.48 13.67
CA LEU A 217 6.72 -15.91 12.33
C LEU A 217 5.96 -14.58 12.34
N ARG A 218 4.89 -14.47 13.14
CA ARG A 218 4.15 -13.22 13.34
C ARG A 218 5.06 -12.13 13.91
N ARG A 219 5.89 -12.45 14.92
CA ARG A 219 6.89 -11.52 15.47
C ARG A 219 7.95 -11.12 14.44
N ALA A 220 8.39 -12.05 13.59
CA ALA A 220 9.31 -11.75 12.50
C ALA A 220 8.70 -10.74 11.52
N TYR A 221 7.46 -10.96 11.06
CA TYR A 221 6.76 -10.02 10.20
C TYR A 221 6.57 -8.65 10.85
N ALA A 222 6.15 -8.59 12.11
CA ALA A 222 6.03 -7.31 12.83
C ALA A 222 7.38 -6.58 12.95
N SER A 223 8.48 -7.32 13.09
CA SER A 223 9.82 -6.73 13.18
C SER A 223 10.30 -6.17 11.84
N LEU A 224 9.99 -6.87 10.74
CA LEU A 224 10.25 -6.39 9.38
C LEU A 224 9.41 -5.14 9.06
N GLU A 225 8.13 -5.13 9.44
CA GLU A 225 7.28 -3.95 9.26
C GLU A 225 7.76 -2.75 10.08
N ARG A 226 8.19 -2.97 11.33
CA ARG A 226 8.77 -1.93 12.18
C ARG A 226 10.07 -1.37 11.62
N LEU A 227 10.93 -2.24 11.08
CA LEU A 227 12.15 -1.80 10.39
C LEU A 227 11.79 -0.93 9.17
N ALA A 228 10.86 -1.41 8.35
CA ALA A 228 10.45 -0.72 7.13
C ALA A 228 9.62 0.56 7.39
N ALA A 229 9.04 0.73 8.58
CA ALA A 229 8.45 2.00 8.99
C ALA A 229 9.50 3.13 9.05
N GLY A 230 10.78 2.82 9.27
CA GLY A 230 11.85 3.81 9.19
C GLY A 230 12.15 4.30 7.76
N TRP A 231 11.62 3.62 6.74
CA TRP A 231 11.90 3.88 5.33
C TRP A 231 10.75 4.61 4.60
N CYS A 232 9.68 5.02 5.31
CA CYS A 232 8.58 5.79 4.73
C CYS A 232 8.19 6.97 5.62
N GLN A 233 7.61 8.02 5.02
CA GLN A 233 7.18 9.22 5.73
C GLN A 233 5.78 9.07 6.32
N ARG A 234 4.91 8.30 5.67
CA ARG A 234 3.55 8.04 6.13
C ARG A 234 3.15 6.58 5.92
N ILE A 235 2.28 6.11 6.81
CA ILE A 235 1.55 4.85 6.67
C ILE A 235 0.06 5.20 6.60
N ILE A 236 -0.58 4.84 5.50
CA ILE A 236 -2.01 5.05 5.25
C ILE A 236 -2.74 3.76 5.61
N ALA A 237 -3.44 3.78 6.75
CA ALA A 237 -4.33 2.72 7.16
C ALA A 237 -5.70 2.90 6.50
N VAL A 238 -6.29 1.82 6.00
CA VAL A 238 -7.63 1.82 5.37
C VAL A 238 -8.76 1.75 6.39
N SER A 239 -8.43 1.68 7.68
CA SER A 239 -9.41 1.74 8.77
C SER A 239 -8.78 2.22 10.08
N PRO A 240 -9.58 2.73 11.03
CA PRO A 240 -9.11 3.00 12.39
C PRO A 240 -8.55 1.75 13.09
N GLY A 241 -9.12 0.56 12.82
CA GLY A 241 -8.64 -0.70 13.38
C GLY A 241 -7.23 -1.05 12.90
N GLU A 242 -6.98 -0.93 11.59
CA GLU A 242 -5.65 -1.19 11.03
C GLU A 242 -4.59 -0.19 11.55
N ALA A 243 -4.99 1.06 11.80
CA ALA A 243 -4.11 2.04 12.44
C ALA A 243 -3.82 1.68 13.92
N GLN A 244 -4.84 1.21 14.65
CA GLN A 244 -4.68 0.77 16.03
C GLN A 244 -3.76 -0.45 16.11
N ASP A 245 -3.90 -1.43 15.21
CA ASP A 245 -3.01 -2.58 15.14
C ASP A 245 -1.54 -2.16 14.95
N ALA A 246 -1.29 -1.14 14.13
CA ALA A 246 0.05 -0.59 13.92
C ALA A 246 0.64 0.03 15.20
N LEU A 247 -0.18 0.64 16.05
CA LEU A 247 0.22 1.19 17.33
C LEU A 247 0.46 0.09 18.37
N ASP A 248 -0.46 -0.86 18.48
CA ASP A 248 -0.41 -1.95 19.45
C ASP A 248 0.82 -2.84 19.24
N TRP A 249 1.14 -3.11 17.97
CA TRP A 249 2.34 -3.86 17.58
C TRP A 249 3.60 -3.00 17.48
N ARG A 250 3.51 -1.71 17.83
CA ARG A 250 4.62 -0.74 17.81
C ARG A 250 5.33 -0.70 16.44
N ILE A 251 4.56 -0.76 15.37
CA ILE A 251 5.05 -0.68 13.99
C ILE A 251 5.40 0.77 13.66
N ALA A 252 4.49 1.69 13.98
CA ALA A 252 4.58 3.09 13.60
C ALA A 252 4.30 4.02 14.78
N ARG A 253 4.77 5.26 14.68
CA ARG A 253 4.39 6.31 15.62
C ARG A 253 3.06 6.95 15.21
N PRO A 254 2.28 7.52 16.15
CA PRO A 254 1.03 8.20 15.82
C PRO A 254 1.19 9.30 14.77
N ASP A 255 2.28 10.07 14.80
CA ASP A 255 2.56 11.15 13.84
C ASP A 255 2.86 10.64 12.43
N GLN A 256 3.13 9.34 12.25
CA GLN A 256 3.40 8.72 10.95
C GLN A 256 2.14 8.10 10.32
N LEU A 257 1.09 7.86 11.11
CA LEU A 257 -0.14 7.22 10.66
C LEU A 257 -1.14 8.24 10.10
N ALA A 258 -1.86 7.83 9.07
CA ALA A 258 -3.04 8.51 8.55
C ALA A 258 -4.11 7.46 8.24
N VAL A 259 -5.38 7.75 8.52
CA VAL A 259 -6.48 6.86 8.17
C VAL A 259 -7.18 7.39 6.92
N ALA A 260 -7.23 6.59 5.86
CA ALA A 260 -7.95 6.89 4.64
C ALA A 260 -8.75 5.65 4.21
N PRO A 261 -10.05 5.56 4.55
CA PRO A 261 -10.87 4.41 4.20
C PRO A 261 -10.98 4.19 2.70
N ASN A 262 -11.05 2.93 2.29
CA ASN A 262 -11.29 2.59 0.89
C ASN A 262 -12.66 3.08 0.44
N GLY A 263 -12.71 3.74 -0.71
CA GLY A 263 -13.96 4.09 -1.37
C GLY A 263 -14.55 2.90 -2.12
N VAL A 264 -15.83 3.02 -2.48
CA VAL A 264 -16.50 2.13 -3.43
C VAL A 264 -17.29 2.98 -4.42
N ASP A 265 -17.38 2.51 -5.66
CA ASP A 265 -18.23 3.15 -6.66
C ASP A 265 -19.70 2.82 -6.35
N VAL A 266 -20.37 3.80 -5.74
CA VAL A 266 -21.79 3.69 -5.34
C VAL A 266 -22.69 3.55 -6.56
N ALA A 267 -22.35 4.15 -7.70
CA ALA A 267 -23.14 4.03 -8.92
C ALA A 267 -23.03 2.62 -9.50
N ALA A 268 -21.82 2.08 -9.58
CA ALA A 268 -21.60 0.69 -10.00
C ALA A 268 -22.33 -0.31 -9.08
N LEU A 269 -22.25 -0.12 -7.76
CA LEU A 269 -22.97 -0.95 -6.78
C LEU A 269 -24.49 -0.89 -6.97
N ARG A 270 -25.06 0.30 -7.20
CA ARG A 270 -26.50 0.48 -7.45
C ARG A 270 -26.95 -0.08 -8.79
N ALA A 271 -26.05 -0.29 -9.74
CA ALA A 271 -26.34 -0.91 -11.02
C ALA A 271 -26.36 -2.44 -10.96
N LEU A 272 -25.80 -3.06 -9.91
CA LEU A 272 -25.80 -4.53 -9.76
C LEU A 272 -27.22 -5.08 -9.58
N PRO A 273 -27.56 -6.27 -10.15
CA PRO A 273 -28.86 -6.90 -9.96
C PRO A 273 -29.19 -7.12 -8.48
N ALA A 274 -30.48 -7.01 -8.11
CA ALA A 274 -30.93 -7.11 -6.72
C ALA A 274 -30.53 -8.44 -6.03
N ALA A 275 -30.39 -9.52 -6.79
CA ALA A 275 -29.98 -10.84 -6.29
C ALA A 275 -28.52 -10.90 -5.78
N THR A 276 -27.69 -9.89 -6.10
CA THR A 276 -26.27 -9.81 -5.71
C THR A 276 -26.04 -8.82 -4.56
N ARG A 277 -27.10 -8.24 -3.98
CA ARG A 277 -27.02 -7.20 -2.93
C ARG A 277 -27.22 -7.71 -1.50
N ALA A 278 -27.29 -9.03 -1.31
CA ALA A 278 -27.51 -9.68 -0.01
C ALA A 278 -26.20 -10.03 0.70
#